data_AF-A0A536EJ64-F1
#
_entry.id   AF-A0A536EJ64-F1
#
_cell.length_a   1.000
_cell.length_b   1.000
_cell.length_c   1.000
_cell.angle_alpha   90.00
_cell.angle_beta   90.00
_cell.angle_gamma   90.00
#
_symmetry.space_group_name_H-M   'P 1'
#
loop_
_entity.id
_entity.type
_entity.pdbx_description
1 polymer ?
#
loop_
_entity_poly.entity_id
_entity_poly.type
_entity_poly.pdbx_seq_one_letter_code
_entity_poly.pdbx_strand_id
1 'polypeptide(L)'
;MRTNLLLYATVVVALTGCTAPNASSAATPSPTSSREGSPSPSTSAIATPQPPRIVPVVLAARDIAPATQITDDMLTVAMFSTDQAPPYAFHSPSFVRGQYAVIGIHADQAITDNVISTVRTRCGYAQ
;
A
#
# COMPACT_ATOMS: atom_id res chain seq x y z
N MET A 1 17.10 -8.23 45.14
CA MET A 1 18.06 -8.51 44.05
C MET A 1 17.92 -9.97 43.64
N ARG A 2 17.60 -10.23 42.36
CA ARG A 2 17.66 -11.51 41.58
C ARG A 2 16.51 -11.49 40.54
N THR A 3 16.72 -10.92 39.36
CA THR A 3 17.28 -11.47 38.09
C THR A 3 16.21 -11.99 37.12
N ASN A 4 16.05 -11.24 36.03
CA ASN A 4 15.40 -11.60 34.76
C ASN A 4 15.92 -12.93 34.20
N LEU A 5 15.06 -13.73 33.57
CA LEU A 5 15.48 -14.58 32.44
C LEU A 5 14.31 -14.83 31.47
N LEU A 6 14.54 -14.43 30.21
CA LEU A 6 13.71 -14.63 29.04
C LEU A 6 13.49 -16.13 28.74
N LEU A 7 12.29 -16.49 28.30
CA LEU A 7 12.03 -17.72 27.55
C LEU A 7 11.42 -17.35 26.18
N TYR A 8 12.31 -17.04 25.24
CA TYR A 8 12.04 -17.00 23.81
C TYR A 8 12.14 -18.44 23.28
N ALA A 9 11.01 -19.04 22.91
CA ALA A 9 11.01 -20.32 22.20
C ALA A 9 11.18 -20.06 20.69
N THR A 10 12.37 -20.38 20.19
CA THR A 10 12.69 -20.40 18.76
C THR A 10 12.32 -21.77 18.19
N VAL A 11 11.56 -21.80 17.09
CA VAL A 11 11.40 -23.00 16.26
C VAL A 11 12.04 -22.71 14.92
N VAL A 12 13.22 -23.27 14.71
CA VAL A 12 13.94 -23.30 13.43
C VAL A 12 13.62 -24.64 12.77
N VAL A 13 12.98 -24.62 11.60
CA VAL A 13 12.91 -25.78 10.70
C VAL A 13 13.64 -25.40 9.42
N ALA A 14 14.84 -25.96 9.28
CA ALA A 14 15.62 -25.96 8.05
C ALA A 14 15.24 -27.18 7.21
N LEU A 15 14.97 -26.98 5.92
CA LEU A 15 14.97 -28.05 4.92
C LEU A 15 15.85 -27.60 3.75
N THR A 16 17.04 -28.21 3.74
CA THR A 16 18.10 -28.13 2.76
C THR A 16 17.69 -28.86 1.46
N GLY A 17 17.97 -28.27 0.31
CA GLY A 17 17.93 -28.93 -0.99
C GLY A 17 18.86 -28.22 -1.98
N CYS A 18 19.75 -28.98 -2.62
CA CYS A 18 21.09 -28.56 -3.05
C CYS A 18 21.24 -28.15 -4.54
N THR A 19 22.09 -27.14 -4.80
CA THR A 19 23.11 -26.95 -5.88
C THR A 19 22.82 -27.40 -7.35
N ALA A 20 22.71 -26.50 -8.35
CA ALA A 20 23.75 -25.83 -9.20
C ALA A 20 24.06 -26.61 -10.54
N PRO A 21 24.73 -26.07 -11.62
CA PRO A 21 25.09 -24.70 -12.06
C PRO A 21 24.87 -24.39 -13.59
N ASN A 22 25.29 -23.17 -13.99
CA ASN A 22 25.93 -22.77 -15.27
C ASN A 22 25.16 -22.32 -16.55
N ALA A 23 25.47 -21.05 -16.89
CA ALA A 23 26.05 -20.54 -18.16
C ALA A 23 25.15 -20.17 -19.37
N SER A 24 25.42 -18.95 -19.83
CA SER A 24 24.95 -18.21 -21.01
C SER A 24 25.07 -18.93 -22.35
N SER A 25 24.15 -18.66 -23.31
CA SER A 25 24.47 -18.13 -24.68
C SER A 25 23.25 -18.08 -25.63
N ALA A 26 23.00 -16.88 -26.16
CA ALA A 26 22.74 -16.47 -27.56
C ALA A 26 21.81 -17.24 -28.55
N ALA A 27 21.00 -16.41 -29.24
CA ALA A 27 20.54 -16.48 -30.66
C ALA A 27 19.41 -17.50 -30.98
N THR A 28 18.38 -17.26 -31.83
CA THR A 28 18.16 -16.34 -32.97
C THR A 28 16.63 -16.29 -33.26
N PRO A 29 16.03 -15.17 -33.76
CA PRO A 29 14.62 -15.13 -34.17
C PRO A 29 14.42 -15.52 -35.64
N SER A 30 13.24 -16.02 -36.03
CA SER A 30 12.72 -15.87 -37.39
C SER A 30 11.19 -15.93 -37.47
N PRO A 31 10.56 -15.23 -38.43
CA PRO A 31 9.15 -14.85 -38.42
C PRO A 31 8.31 -15.55 -39.53
N THR A 32 6.97 -15.53 -39.43
CA THR A 32 5.96 -15.55 -40.53
C THR A 32 4.57 -15.45 -39.89
N SER A 33 3.90 -14.30 -39.89
CA SER A 33 3.08 -13.69 -40.96
C SER A 33 1.69 -14.32 -41.11
N SER A 34 0.65 -13.55 -40.76
CA SER A 34 -0.62 -13.49 -41.48
C SER A 34 -1.32 -12.18 -41.17
N ARG A 35 -1.28 -11.31 -42.18
CA ARG A 35 -2.05 -10.09 -42.41
C ARG A 35 -3.48 -10.54 -42.81
N GLU A 36 -4.57 -9.93 -42.36
CA GLU A 36 -5.26 -8.82 -43.05
C GLU A 36 -6.56 -8.48 -42.31
N GLY A 37 -6.98 -7.20 -42.36
CA GLY A 37 -8.30 -6.81 -41.88
C GLY A 37 -8.58 -5.31 -41.76
N SER A 38 -8.48 -4.58 -42.89
CA SER A 38 -9.20 -3.34 -43.26
C SER A 38 -9.10 -2.05 -42.41
N PRO A 39 -8.78 -0.89 -43.01
CA PRO A 39 -8.69 0.40 -42.34
C PRO A 39 -10.05 1.11 -42.28
N SER A 40 -10.57 1.35 -41.07
CA SER A 40 -11.56 2.42 -40.83
C SER A 40 -10.83 3.60 -40.18
N PRO A 41 -10.85 4.81 -40.77
CA PRO A 41 -10.37 6.00 -40.10
C PRO A 41 -11.45 6.45 -39.11
N SER A 42 -11.53 5.78 -37.97
CA SER A 42 -12.11 6.41 -36.78
C SER A 42 -11.01 7.27 -36.19
N THR A 43 -11.22 8.58 -36.20
CA THR A 43 -10.40 9.59 -35.54
C THR A 43 -10.47 9.41 -34.02
N SER A 44 -10.00 8.27 -33.51
CA SER A 44 -9.72 8.08 -32.10
C SER A 44 -8.40 8.78 -31.87
N ALA A 45 -8.47 9.96 -31.27
CA ALA A 45 -7.32 10.69 -30.77
C ALA A 45 -6.31 9.71 -30.19
N ILE A 46 -5.07 9.77 -30.68
CA ILE A 46 -3.92 9.17 -30.00
C ILE A 46 -3.94 9.77 -28.60
N ALA A 47 -4.51 9.02 -27.65
CA ALA A 47 -4.22 9.22 -26.25
C ALA A 47 -2.75 8.85 -26.13
N THR A 48 -1.88 9.86 -26.12
CA THR A 48 -0.51 9.72 -25.65
C THR A 48 -0.58 8.90 -24.36
N PRO A 49 0.11 7.75 -24.25
CA PRO A 49 0.15 7.01 -23.00
C PRO A 49 0.69 7.94 -21.93
N GLN A 50 -0.20 8.54 -21.14
CA GLN A 50 0.20 9.42 -20.07
C GLN A 50 0.94 8.50 -19.08
N PRO A 51 2.20 8.77 -18.72
CA PRO A 51 2.93 7.92 -17.80
C PRO A 51 2.06 7.71 -16.55
N PRO A 52 1.97 6.46 -16.05
CA PRO A 52 1.08 6.14 -14.94
C PRO A 52 1.39 7.11 -13.80
N ARG A 53 0.41 7.96 -13.46
CA ARG A 53 0.60 8.95 -12.42
C ARG A 53 0.50 8.24 -11.08
N ILE A 54 1.62 8.17 -10.40
CA ILE A 54 1.73 7.50 -9.10
C ILE A 54 1.52 8.54 -8.01
N VAL A 55 0.64 8.25 -7.06
CA VAL A 55 0.29 9.13 -5.94
C VAL A 55 0.63 8.45 -4.61
N PRO A 56 1.24 9.17 -3.66
CA PRO A 56 1.42 8.65 -2.31
C PRO A 56 0.06 8.59 -1.61
N VAL A 57 -0.20 7.48 -0.93
CA VAL A 57 -1.38 7.27 -0.10
C VAL A 57 -0.93 6.85 1.29
N VAL A 58 -1.50 7.49 2.30
CA VAL A 58 -1.26 7.17 3.70
C VAL A 58 -2.14 5.98 4.09
N LEU A 59 -1.49 4.91 4.52
CA LEU A 59 -2.10 3.71 5.06
C LEU A 59 -1.76 3.58 6.55
N ALA A 60 -2.53 2.79 7.28
CA ALA A 60 -2.17 2.38 8.63
C ALA A 60 -1.09 1.29 8.59
N ALA A 61 0.03 1.50 9.27
CA ALA A 61 1.08 0.48 9.39
C ALA A 61 0.70 -0.65 10.35
N ARG A 62 -0.29 -0.42 11.23
CA ARG A 62 -0.80 -1.37 12.21
C ARG A 62 -2.25 -1.05 12.56
N ASP A 63 -2.88 -1.95 13.32
CA ASP A 63 -4.22 -1.72 13.85
C ASP A 63 -4.23 -0.54 14.84
N ILE A 64 -5.15 0.41 14.64
CA ILE A 64 -5.33 1.61 15.45
C ILE A 64 -6.71 1.53 16.10
N ALA A 65 -6.74 1.42 17.42
CA ALA A 65 -7.96 1.40 18.19
C ALA A 65 -8.74 2.72 18.07
N PRO A 66 -10.09 2.70 18.17
CA PRO A 66 -10.89 3.92 18.15
C PRO A 66 -10.49 4.88 19.29
N ALA A 67 -10.69 6.18 19.06
CA ALA A 67 -10.30 7.27 19.96
C ALA A 67 -8.80 7.37 20.29
N THR A 68 -7.95 6.64 19.56
CA THR A 68 -6.49 6.70 19.69
C THR A 68 -5.93 7.84 18.86
N GLN A 69 -4.93 8.56 19.40
CA GLN A 69 -4.23 9.59 18.65
C GLN A 69 -3.29 8.96 17.62
N ILE A 70 -3.39 9.39 16.37
CA ILE A 70 -2.56 8.89 15.29
C ILE A 70 -1.17 9.52 15.35
N THR A 71 -0.14 8.67 15.37
CA THR A 71 1.27 9.05 15.39
C THR A 71 1.98 8.55 14.14
N ASP A 72 3.16 9.11 13.88
CA ASP A 72 3.99 8.81 12.70
C ASP A 72 4.30 7.30 12.55
N ASP A 73 4.61 6.64 13.67
CA ASP A 73 4.90 5.21 13.77
C ASP A 73 3.72 4.29 13.39
N MET A 74 2.50 4.81 13.37
CA MET A 74 1.31 4.06 13.00
C MET A 74 0.91 4.25 11.54
N LEU A 75 1.64 5.10 10.81
CA LEU A 75 1.37 5.43 9.43
C LEU A 75 2.45 4.84 8.54
N THR A 76 2.04 4.41 7.36
CA THR A 76 2.93 4.07 6.27
C THR A 76 2.44 4.75 5.01
N VAL A 77 3.35 4.96 4.06
CA VAL A 77 3.01 5.58 2.78
C VAL A 77 3.28 4.58 1.69
N ALA A 78 2.24 4.23 0.94
CA ALA A 78 2.35 3.41 -0.25
C ALA A 78 2.06 4.22 -1.51
N MET A 79 2.66 3.78 -2.61
CA MET A 79 2.53 4.44 -3.91
C MET A 79 1.48 3.70 -4.73
N PHE A 80 0.39 4.40 -5.06
CA PHE A 80 -0.71 3.86 -5.86
C PHE A 80 -0.77 4.54 -7.22
N SER A 81 -1.25 3.84 -8.25
CA SER A 81 -1.65 4.49 -9.49
C SER A 81 -2.86 5.39 -9.23
N THR A 82 -2.97 6.52 -9.92
CA THR A 82 -4.08 7.47 -9.72
C THR A 82 -5.45 6.81 -9.90
N ASP A 83 -5.58 5.85 -10.82
CA ASP A 83 -6.81 5.09 -11.06
C ASP A 83 -7.14 4.07 -9.95
N GLN A 84 -6.16 3.72 -9.12
CA GLN A 84 -6.28 2.71 -8.04
C GLN A 84 -6.23 3.34 -6.64
N ALA A 85 -5.93 4.64 -6.55
CA ALA A 85 -5.86 5.34 -5.29
C ALA A 85 -7.25 5.40 -4.65
N PRO A 86 -7.41 5.01 -3.36
CA PRO A 86 -8.69 5.10 -2.69
C PRO A 86 -9.20 6.55 -2.66
N PRO A 87 -10.51 6.78 -2.88
CA PRO A 87 -11.07 8.12 -2.86
C PRO A 87 -10.97 8.71 -1.45
N TYR A 88 -10.72 10.02 -1.36
CA TYR A 88 -10.58 10.76 -0.11
C TYR A 88 -9.45 10.30 0.82
N ALA A 89 -8.52 9.47 0.32
CA ALA A 89 -7.36 9.08 1.10
C ALA A 89 -6.38 10.25 1.25
N PHE A 90 -5.73 10.34 2.40
CA PHE A 90 -4.70 11.35 2.59
C PHE A 90 -3.45 11.01 1.79
N HIS A 91 -2.89 12.00 1.12
CA HIS A 91 -1.65 11.85 0.34
C HIS A 91 -0.40 12.27 1.11
N SER A 92 -0.56 12.82 2.31
CA SER A 92 0.56 13.23 3.15
C SER A 92 0.30 12.92 4.62
N PRO A 93 1.24 12.26 5.32
CA PRO A 93 1.08 11.85 6.71
C PRO A 93 0.97 13.04 7.67
N SER A 94 1.48 14.21 7.27
CA SER A 94 1.41 15.44 8.07
C SER A 94 -0.02 15.91 8.37
N PHE A 95 -1.00 15.58 7.52
CA PHE A 95 -2.41 15.91 7.75
C PHE A 95 -3.13 14.93 8.67
N VAL A 96 -2.57 13.73 8.82
CA VAL A 96 -3.14 12.65 9.63
C VAL A 96 -2.54 12.61 11.02
N ARG A 97 -1.26 12.99 11.14
CA ARG A 97 -0.53 12.99 12.41
C ARG A 97 -1.18 13.96 13.41
N GLY A 98 -1.40 13.47 14.62
CA GLY A 98 -2.00 14.23 15.72
C GLY A 98 -3.53 14.19 15.76
N GLN A 99 -4.17 13.68 14.69
CA GLN A 99 -5.61 13.45 14.62
C GLN A 99 -6.00 12.23 15.47
N TYR A 100 -7.30 12.06 15.72
CA TYR A 100 -7.83 10.93 16.46
C TYR A 100 -8.61 9.99 15.54
N ALA A 101 -8.40 8.69 15.68
CA ALA A 101 -9.21 7.69 14.99
C ALA A 101 -10.66 7.72 15.51
N VAL A 102 -11.63 7.87 14.62
CA VAL A 102 -13.07 7.88 14.97
C VAL A 102 -13.59 6.46 15.13
N ILE A 103 -13.11 5.55 14.28
CA ILE A 103 -13.41 4.12 14.29
C ILE A 103 -12.11 3.32 14.43
N GLY A 104 -12.21 2.01 14.61
CA GLY A 104 -11.04 1.12 14.47
C GLY A 104 -10.53 1.15 13.03
N ILE A 105 -9.22 1.35 12.87
CA ILE A 105 -8.55 1.35 11.56
C ILE A 105 -7.62 0.14 11.53
N HIS A 106 -7.81 -0.74 10.56
CA HIS A 106 -6.99 -1.95 10.43
C HIS A 106 -5.64 -1.66 9.78
N ALA A 107 -4.67 -2.55 10.01
CA ALA A 107 -3.41 -2.52 9.28
C ALA A 107 -3.65 -2.56 7.76
N ASP A 108 -2.81 -1.85 7.00
CA ASP A 108 -2.87 -1.66 5.55
C ASP A 108 -4.15 -1.00 5.03
N GLN A 109 -4.99 -0.47 5.92
CA GLN A 109 -6.17 0.31 5.53
C GLN A 109 -5.77 1.75 5.18
N ALA A 110 -6.34 2.29 4.10
CA ALA A 110 -6.16 3.68 3.74
C ALA A 110 -6.79 4.63 4.75
N ILE A 111 -6.03 5.64 5.16
CA ILE A 111 -6.54 6.67 6.03
C ILE A 111 -7.29 7.69 5.17
N THR A 112 -8.58 7.81 5.47
CA THR A 112 -9.52 8.71 4.79
C THR A 112 -10.08 9.73 5.79
N ASP A 113 -10.69 10.81 5.29
CA ASP A 113 -11.21 11.89 6.15
C ASP A 113 -12.32 11.42 7.10
N ASN A 114 -13.10 10.41 6.68
CA ASN A 114 -14.22 9.87 7.47
C ASN A 114 -13.78 9.01 8.68
N VAL A 115 -12.53 8.53 8.73
CA VAL A 115 -12.04 7.68 9.83
C VAL A 115 -11.20 8.46 10.85
N ILE A 116 -10.93 9.74 10.61
CA ILE A 116 -10.14 10.58 11.51
C ILE A 116 -10.90 11.87 11.89
N SER A 117 -10.58 12.42 13.06
CA SER A 117 -11.16 13.66 13.55
C SER A 117 -10.07 14.52 14.21
N THR A 118 -10.16 15.84 14.01
CA THR A 118 -9.34 16.84 14.72
C THR A 118 -9.70 16.94 16.20
N VAL A 119 -10.97 16.69 16.53
CA VAL A 119 -11.46 16.73 17.90
C VAL A 119 -11.36 15.33 18.49
N ARG A 120 -10.73 15.22 19.66
CA ARG A 120 -10.81 14.01 20.48
C ARG A 120 -12.27 13.84 20.86
N THR A 121 -12.96 12.89 20.23
CA THR A 121 -14.39 12.63 20.46
C THR A 121 -14.58 12.28 21.93
N ARG A 122 -14.84 13.28 22.77
CA ARG A 122 -15.37 13.06 24.10
C ARG A 122 -16.82 12.69 23.87
N CYS A 123 -17.11 11.40 23.81
CA CYS A 123 -18.48 10.93 23.98
C CYS A 123 -18.98 11.48 25.33
N GLY A 124 -19.82 12.52 25.27
CA GLY A 124 -20.21 13.29 26.46
C GLY A 124 -20.82 14.64 26.15
N TYR A 125 -21.84 14.69 25.28
CA TYR A 125 -22.89 15.70 25.40
C TYR A 125 -24.19 14.95 25.70
N ALA A 126 -24.40 14.68 27.00
CA ALA A 126 -25.76 14.50 27.50
C ALA A 126 -26.43 15.88 27.42
N GLN A 127 -27.46 15.99 26.58
CA GLN A 127 -28.46 17.05 26.69
C GLN A 127 -29.69 16.47 27.36
#